data_AF-A0A849GWV3-F1
#
_entry.id   AF-A0A849GWV3-F1
#
_cell.length_a   1.000
_cell.length_b   1.000
_cell.length_c   1.000
_cell.angle_alpha   90.00
_cell.angle_beta   90.00
_cell.angle_gamma   90.00
#
_symmetry.space_group_name_H-M   'P 1'
#
loop_
_entity.id
_entity.type
_entity.pdbx_description
1 polymer ?
#
loop_
_entity_poly.entity_id
_entity_poly.type
_entity_poly.pdbx_seq_one_letter_code
_entity_poly.pdbx_strand_id
1 'polypeptide(L)'
;HAESMGAHARHCEGLADLEAAMEWAQGTDRTTVLTINTDAHAWTPGGADWYVGAPEVSERESVRRAREDQEAFRAKQRQGV
;
A
#
# COMPACT_ATOMS: atom_id res chain seq x y z
N HIS A 1 -2.48 0.48 -18.44
CA HIS A 1 -3.56 1.23 -17.77
C HIS A 1 -3.19 2.67 -17.50
N ALA A 2 -2.11 2.97 -16.77
CA ALA A 2 -1.74 4.36 -16.46
C ALA A 2 -1.51 5.22 -17.72
N GLU A 3 -0.78 4.69 -18.71
CA GLU A 3 -0.49 5.39 -19.96
C GLU A 3 -1.73 5.70 -20.80
N SER A 4 -2.70 4.78 -20.85
CA SER A 4 -3.97 5.03 -21.54
C SER A 4 -4.84 6.09 -20.85
N MET A 5 -4.56 6.41 -19.57
CA MET A 5 -5.18 7.50 -18.83
C MET A 5 -4.34 8.80 -18.90
N GLY A 6 -3.29 8.81 -19.73
CA GLY A 6 -2.47 9.98 -20.01
C GLY A 6 -1.20 10.10 -19.16
N ALA A 7 -1.00 9.26 -18.14
CA ALA A 7 0.20 9.31 -17.30
C ALA A 7 1.45 8.81 -18.05
N HIS A 8 2.64 9.24 -17.63
CA HIS A 8 3.86 8.50 -17.97
C HIS A 8 4.01 7.31 -17.01
N ALA A 9 4.42 6.15 -17.49
CA ALA A 9 4.60 4.98 -16.64
C ALA A 9 5.94 4.28 -16.85
N ARG A 10 6.48 3.69 -15.78
CA ARG A 10 7.64 2.79 -15.85
C ARG A 10 7.44 1.59 -14.92
N HIS A 11 8.02 0.47 -15.33
CA HIS A 11 8.15 -0.72 -14.50
C HIS A 11 9.57 -0.83 -13.95
N CYS A 12 9.68 -1.17 -12.67
CA CYS A 12 10.94 -1.36 -11.95
C CYS A 12 11.00 -2.81 -11.48
N GLU A 13 12.05 -3.54 -11.86
CA GLU A 13 12.24 -4.93 -11.43
C GLU A 13 12.82 -5.02 -10.01
N GLY A 14 13.43 -3.93 -9.53
CA GLY A 14 14.00 -3.86 -8.19
C GLY A 14 14.36 -2.46 -7.76
N LEU A 15 15.08 -2.38 -6.64
CA LEU A 15 15.36 -1.11 -5.97
C LEU A 15 16.25 -0.16 -6.78
N ALA A 16 17.21 -0.70 -7.54
CA ALA A 16 18.09 0.11 -8.40
C ALA A 16 17.31 0.81 -9.52
N ASP A 17 16.37 0.09 -10.16
CA ASP A 17 15.50 0.68 -11.18
C ASP A 17 14.58 1.74 -10.59
N LEU A 18 14.11 1.54 -9.36
CA LEU A 18 13.26 2.49 -8.66
C LEU A 18 13.99 3.82 -8.42
N GLU A 19 15.25 3.78 -8.00
CA GLU A 19 16.06 4.99 -7.78
C GLU A 19 16.16 5.82 -9.07
N ALA A 20 16.57 5.20 -10.17
CA ALA A 20 16.67 5.87 -11.47
C ALA A 20 15.29 6.33 -12.00
N ALA A 21 14.22 5.56 -11.75
CA ALA A 21 12.88 5.91 -12.15
C ALA A 21 12.31 7.08 -11.35
N MET A 22 12.67 7.22 -10.06
CA MET A 22 12.30 8.34 -9.22
C MET A 22 12.95 9.65 -9.69
N GLU A 23 14.25 9.62 -10.01
CA GLU A 23 14.94 10.78 -10.58
C GLU A 23 14.30 11.22 -11.89
N TRP A 24 14.03 10.27 -12.79
CA TRP A 24 13.33 10.56 -14.03
C TRP A 24 11.94 11.14 -13.79
N ALA A 25 11.15 10.56 -12.89
CA ALA A 25 9.77 10.96 -12.63
C ALA A 25 9.68 12.44 -12.17
N GLN A 26 10.62 12.87 -11.30
CA GLN A 26 10.71 14.25 -10.82
C GLN A 26 11.05 15.25 -11.95
N GLY A 27 11.66 14.80 -13.04
CA GLY A 27 11.97 15.62 -14.21
C GLY A 27 10.84 15.70 -15.25
N THR A 28 9.74 14.99 -15.06
CA THR A 28 8.62 14.99 -16.01
C THR A 28 7.63 16.13 -15.76
N ASP A 29 6.90 16.52 -16.80
CA ASP A 29 5.87 17.57 -16.76
C ASP A 29 4.46 17.02 -16.55
N ARG A 30 4.33 15.74 -16.18
CA ARG A 30 3.06 15.02 -16.13
C ARG A 30 3.02 14.03 -14.98
N THR A 31 1.81 13.69 -14.53
CA THR A 31 1.59 12.57 -13.61
C THR A 31 2.33 11.31 -14.06
N THR A 32 3.14 10.76 -13.15
CA THR A 32 3.92 9.54 -13.37
C THR A 32 3.42 8.40 -12.50
N VAL A 33 3.39 7.19 -13.05
CA VAL A 33 3.12 5.95 -12.31
C VAL A 33 4.34 5.04 -12.41
N LEU A 34 4.97 4.79 -11.27
CA LEU A 34 6.04 3.79 -11.16
C LEU A 34 5.44 2.51 -10.57
N THR A 35 5.63 1.39 -11.26
CA THR A 35 5.25 0.07 -10.76
C THR A 35 6.50 -0.67 -10.35
N ILE A 36 6.46 -1.35 -9.20
CA ILE A 36 7.60 -2.09 -8.64
C ILE A 36 7.20 -3.55 -8.55
N ASN A 37 8.04 -4.44 -9.06
CA ASN A 37 7.86 -5.87 -8.86
C ASN A 37 8.16 -6.20 -7.38
N THR A 38 7.12 -6.57 -6.62
CA THR A 38 7.22 -6.89 -5.19
C THR A 38 6.77 -8.31 -4.94
N ASP A 39 7.40 -9.00 -3.99
CA ASP A 39 7.01 -10.34 -3.60
C ASP A 39 5.63 -10.34 -2.93
N ALA A 40 4.68 -11.08 -3.52
CA ALA A 40 3.30 -11.17 -3.04
C ALA A 40 3.13 -11.97 -1.74
N HIS A 41 4.18 -12.66 -1.29
CA HIS A 41 4.18 -13.53 -0.12
C HIS A 41 5.13 -13.06 0.99
N ALA A 42 5.95 -12.05 0.72
CA ALA A 42 6.83 -11.45 1.72
C ALA A 42 6.14 -10.25 2.40
N TRP A 43 6.19 -10.21 3.73
CA TRP A 43 5.57 -9.15 4.53
C TRP A 43 6.60 -8.49 5.45
N THR A 44 6.42 -7.20 5.68
CA THR A 44 7.20 -6.51 6.71
C THR A 44 6.78 -6.97 8.11
N PRO A 45 7.70 -7.00 9.08
CA PRO A 45 7.33 -7.15 10.49
C PRO A 45 6.40 -6.00 10.89
N GLY A 46 5.20 -6.32 11.39
CA GLY A 46 4.17 -5.33 11.74
C GLY A 46 2.80 -5.65 11.17
N GLY A 47 2.69 -6.58 10.23
CA GLY A 47 1.40 -7.09 9.75
C GLY A 47 0.59 -6.08 8.92
N ALA A 48 -0.52 -6.59 8.41
CA ALA A 48 -1.42 -5.94 7.47
C ALA A 48 -2.87 -6.11 7.98
N ASP A 49 -3.07 -5.96 9.29
CA ASP A 49 -4.33 -6.37 9.94
C ASP A 49 -5.53 -5.49 9.56
N TRP A 50 -5.28 -4.32 8.98
CA TRP A 50 -6.32 -3.40 8.49
C TRP A 50 -6.79 -3.70 7.07
N TYR A 51 -6.09 -4.55 6.30
CA TYR A 51 -6.45 -4.84 4.91
C TYR A 51 -7.69 -5.73 4.80
N VAL A 52 -8.16 -6.30 5.92
CA VAL A 52 -9.42 -7.02 6.02
C VAL A 52 -10.31 -6.31 7.02
N GLY A 53 -11.34 -5.60 6.53
CA GLY A 53 -12.28 -4.90 7.40
C GLY A 53 -13.01 -5.86 8.35
N ALA A 54 -12.96 -5.61 9.66
CA ALA A 54 -13.77 -6.32 10.63
C ALA A 54 -15.15 -5.63 10.77
N PRO A 55 -16.27 -6.36 10.60
CA PRO A 55 -17.61 -5.81 10.82
C PRO A 55 -17.73 -5.09 12.18
N GLU A 56 -18.39 -3.94 12.18
CA GLU A 56 -18.64 -3.16 13.39
C GLU A 56 -19.56 -3.89 14.38
N VAL A 57 -20.53 -4.66 13.86
CA VAL A 57 -21.44 -5.46 14.67
C VAL A 57 -21.39 -6.91 14.18
N SER A 58 -21.20 -7.85 15.10
CA SER A 58 -21.26 -9.27 14.82
C SER A 58 -21.61 -10.07 16.08
N GLU A 59 -22.45 -11.08 15.94
CA GLU A 59 -22.72 -12.06 17.00
C GLU A 59 -21.55 -13.03 17.21
N ARG A 60 -20.63 -13.13 16.24
CA ARG A 60 -19.47 -14.03 16.30
C ARG A 60 -18.37 -13.42 17.15
N GLU A 61 -18.01 -14.11 18.23
CA GLU A 61 -16.92 -13.70 19.13
C GLU A 61 -15.59 -13.48 18.39
N SER A 62 -15.25 -14.36 17.45
CA SER A 62 -14.02 -14.25 16.65
C SER A 62 -13.95 -12.95 15.84
N VAL A 63 -15.11 -12.42 15.41
CA VAL A 63 -15.19 -11.17 14.65
C VAL A 63 -15.03 -9.96 15.58
N ARG A 64 -15.65 -10.00 16.77
CA ARG A 64 -15.49 -8.95 17.79
C ARG A 64 -14.03 -8.82 18.23
N ARG A 65 -13.35 -9.95 18.47
CA ARG A 65 -11.92 -9.96 18.81
C ARG A 65 -11.05 -9.39 17.68
N ALA A 66 -11.31 -9.80 16.43
CA ALA A 66 -10.59 -9.26 15.27
C ALA A 66 -10.80 -7.74 15.12
N ARG A 67 -11.98 -7.23 15.50
CA ARG A 67 -12.27 -5.78 15.53
C ARG A 67 -11.46 -5.06 16.60
N GLU A 68 -11.40 -5.59 17.82
CA GLU A 68 -10.57 -5.04 18.90
C GLU A 68 -9.08 -4.96 18.52
N ASP A 69 -8.55 -6.03 17.92
CA ASP A 69 -7.17 -6.07 17.43
C ASP A 69 -6.93 -5.00 16.33
N GLN A 70 -7.88 -4.87 15.40
CA GLN A 70 -7.83 -3.88 14.33
C GLN A 70 -7.88 -2.44 14.85
N GLU A 71 -8.72 -2.14 15.85
CA GLU A 71 -8.82 -0.81 16.47
C GLU A 71 -7.52 -0.46 17.22
N ALA A 72 -6.97 -1.42 17.98
CA ALA A 72 -5.69 -1.25 18.66
C ALA A 72 -4.52 -1.02 17.68
N PHE A 73 -4.54 -1.68 16.52
CA PHE A 73 -3.55 -1.46 15.46
C PHE A 73 -3.69 -0.07 14.81
N ARG A 74 -4.92 0.35 14.50
CA ARG A 74 -5.21 1.67 13.91
C ARG A 74 -4.72 2.82 14.80
N ALA A 75 -4.79 2.68 16.12
CA ALA A 75 -4.27 3.70 17.04
C ALA A 75 -2.76 3.97 16.88
N LYS A 76 -1.99 3.01 16.32
CA LYS A 76 -0.55 3.16 16.05
C LYS A 76 -0.26 3.81 14.70
N GLN A 77 -1.27 3.98 13.85
CA GLN A 77 -1.08 4.56 12.52
C GLN A 77 -0.77 6.06 12.64
N ARG A 78 0.15 6.53 11.80
CA ARG A 78 0.41 7.96 11.66
C ARG A 78 -0.89 8.64 11.23
N GLN A 79 -1.39 9.56 12.05
CA GLN A 79 -2.48 10.44 11.65
C GLN A 79 -1.94 11.34 10.52
N GLY A 80 -2.60 11.29 9.36
CA GLY A 80 -2.26 12.16 8.23
C GLY A 80 -2.36 13.63 8.64
N VAL A 81 -1.55 14.48 8.00
CA VAL A 81 -1.63 15.95 8.11
C VAL A 81 -2.55 16.47 7.01
#